data_AF-A0A429MI56-F1
#
_entry.id   AF-A0A429MI56-F1
#
_cell.length_a   1.000
_cell.length_b   1.000
_cell.length_c   1.000
_cell.angle_alpha   90.00
_cell.angle_beta   90.00
_cell.angle_gamma   90.00
#
_symmetry.space_group_name_H-M   'P 1'
#
loop_
_entity.id
_entity.type
_entity.pdbx_description
1 polymer ?
#
loop_
_entity_poly.entity_id
_entity_poly.type
_entity_poly.pdbx_seq_one_letter_code
_entity_poly.pdbx_strand_id
1 'polypeptide(L)'
;RNEAGDVLGVTAIDQETGNIAVFQAKATLFATGGAGRVYRASTNAYINTGDGLGMAARAGIPLQDMEFWQFHPTGVAGAGVLLTEGCRGEGAILRNKDGEPFMERYAPTLKDLAPRDFVSRSMDQEIKEGRGCGPKGDYILLDMTHLGADTIMKRLPSVFEIGKKFANVDITKEPIPVVPTIHYQMGGIPT
;
A
#
# COMPACT_ATOMS: atom_id res chain seq x y z
N ARG A 1 29.70 7.72 -13.29
CA ARG A 1 29.46 8.52 -14.51
C ARG A 1 30.80 9.00 -15.03
N ASN A 2 30.99 9.16 -16.34
CA ASN A 2 32.21 9.80 -16.87
C ASN A 2 32.11 11.34 -16.76
N GLU A 3 33.14 12.05 -17.22
CA GLU A 3 33.18 13.52 -17.25
C GLU A 3 32.09 14.14 -18.12
N ALA A 4 31.63 13.42 -19.15
CA ALA A 4 30.52 13.83 -20.02
C ALA A 4 29.13 13.60 -19.36
N GLY A 5 29.08 12.96 -18.19
CA GLY A 5 27.85 12.68 -17.46
C GLY A 5 27.17 11.36 -17.84
N ASP A 6 27.79 10.52 -18.68
CA ASP A 6 27.23 9.24 -19.11
C ASP A 6 27.27 8.19 -17.98
N VAL A 7 26.23 7.37 -17.91
CA VAL A 7 26.19 6.20 -17.03
C VAL A 7 26.89 5.03 -17.73
N LEU A 8 27.96 4.52 -17.10
CA LEU A 8 28.81 3.47 -17.69
C LEU A 8 28.51 2.05 -17.17
N GLY A 9 27.48 1.91 -16.32
CA GLY A 9 27.18 0.67 -15.60
C GLY A 9 26.93 0.88 -14.11
N VAL A 10 27.09 -0.20 -13.34
CA VAL A 10 26.89 -0.20 -11.87
C VAL A 10 28.00 -1.00 -11.16
N THR A 11 28.26 -0.63 -9.92
CA THR A 11 29.00 -1.49 -8.97
C THR A 11 27.98 -2.21 -8.10
N ALA A 12 28.14 -3.51 -7.93
CA ALA A 12 27.26 -4.33 -7.11
C ALA A 12 28.05 -5.20 -6.15
N ILE A 13 27.39 -5.62 -5.08
CA ILE A 13 27.89 -6.63 -4.14
C ILE A 13 27.17 -7.95 -4.41
N ASP A 14 27.94 -9.02 -4.56
CA ASP A 14 27.41 -10.38 -4.50
C ASP A 14 27.03 -10.67 -3.05
N GLN A 15 25.74 -10.93 -2.79
CA GLN A 15 25.26 -11.15 -1.43
C GLN A 15 25.68 -12.50 -0.83
N GLU A 16 26.03 -13.49 -1.66
CA GLU A 16 26.49 -14.79 -1.16
C GLU A 16 27.97 -14.72 -0.77
N THR A 17 28.80 -14.11 -1.62
CA THR A 17 30.26 -14.12 -1.45
C THR A 17 30.83 -12.84 -0.84
N GLY A 18 30.09 -11.74 -0.84
CA GLY A 18 30.55 -10.41 -0.42
C GLY A 18 31.48 -9.73 -1.44
N ASN A 19 31.75 -10.36 -2.58
CA ASN A 19 32.62 -9.80 -3.60
C ASN A 19 32.00 -8.58 -4.27
N ILE A 20 32.84 -7.60 -4.58
CA ILE A 20 32.43 -6.43 -5.37
C ILE A 20 32.64 -6.72 -6.85
N ALA A 21 31.60 -6.50 -7.64
CA ALA A 21 31.63 -6.63 -9.09
C ALA A 21 31.32 -5.30 -9.77
N VAL A 22 31.95 -5.06 -10.92
CA VAL A 22 31.69 -3.90 -11.78
C VAL A 22 31.05 -4.40 -13.06
N PHE A 23 29.80 -4.02 -13.30
CA PHE A 23 29.06 -4.34 -14.50
C PHE A 23 29.11 -3.13 -15.44
N GLN A 24 29.94 -3.21 -16.48
CA GLN A 24 30.02 -2.18 -17.52
C GLN A 24 28.96 -2.42 -18.59
N ALA A 25 28.28 -1.37 -19.02
CA ALA A 25 27.26 -1.47 -20.06
C ALA A 25 27.14 -0.17 -20.86
N LYS A 26 26.72 -0.28 -22.13
CA LYS A 26 26.39 0.88 -22.98
C LYS A 26 25.09 1.58 -22.56
N ALA A 27 24.20 0.86 -21.89
CA ALA A 27 22.95 1.36 -21.34
C ALA A 27 22.67 0.66 -20.01
N THR A 28 22.13 1.40 -19.04
CA THR A 28 21.79 0.90 -17.71
C THR A 28 20.36 1.34 -17.37
N LEU A 29 19.49 0.40 -17.01
CA LEU A 29 18.10 0.65 -16.68
C LEU A 29 17.85 0.34 -15.21
N PHE A 30 17.22 1.27 -14.49
CA PHE A 30 16.79 1.05 -13.11
C PHE A 30 15.30 0.71 -13.08
N ALA A 31 15.01 -0.51 -12.60
CA ALA A 31 13.66 -1.00 -12.33
C ALA A 31 13.57 -1.55 -10.90
N THR A 32 14.10 -0.80 -9.93
CA THR A 32 14.33 -1.26 -8.55
C THR A 32 13.09 -1.16 -7.65
N GLY A 33 11.93 -0.79 -8.18
CA GLY A 33 10.73 -0.50 -7.40
C GLY A 33 10.83 0.79 -6.56
N GLY A 34 9.86 1.00 -5.66
CA GLY A 34 9.79 2.17 -4.78
C GLY A 34 10.45 1.98 -3.41
N ALA A 35 10.29 3.00 -2.55
CA ALA A 35 10.87 3.06 -1.21
C ALA A 35 9.82 3.00 -0.08
N GLY A 36 8.74 2.23 -0.25
CA GLY A 36 7.64 2.17 0.72
C GLY A 36 8.02 1.70 2.13
N ARG A 37 9.24 1.18 2.34
CA ARG A 37 9.77 0.78 3.65
C ARG A 37 10.40 1.90 4.48
N VAL A 38 10.41 3.14 4.00
CA VAL A 38 10.72 4.30 4.85
C VAL A 38 9.61 4.61 5.86
N TYR A 39 8.41 4.08 5.64
CA TYR A 39 7.26 4.19 6.52
C TYR A 39 7.11 2.96 7.41
N ARG A 40 6.64 3.18 8.64
CA ARG A 40 6.44 2.12 9.63
C ARG A 40 5.40 1.07 9.21
N ALA A 41 4.23 1.52 8.76
CA ALA A 41 3.15 0.65 8.30
C ALA A 41 3.14 0.69 6.77
N SER A 42 3.34 -0.46 6.11
CA SER A 42 3.51 -0.53 4.65
C SER A 42 3.05 -1.86 4.07
N THR A 43 2.39 -1.79 2.91
CA THR A 43 2.01 -2.98 2.14
C THR A 43 3.18 -3.54 1.31
N ASN A 44 4.28 -2.79 1.22
CA ASN A 44 5.40 -3.13 0.35
C ASN A 44 6.17 -4.34 0.90
N ALA A 45 6.90 -5.08 0.06
CA ALA A 45 7.82 -6.10 0.55
C ALA A 45 8.96 -5.45 1.35
N TYR A 46 9.66 -6.22 2.20
CA TYR A 46 10.79 -5.68 2.98
C TYR A 46 11.95 -5.18 2.11
N ILE A 47 12.03 -5.66 0.87
CA ILE A 47 13.06 -5.27 -0.12
C ILE A 47 12.77 -3.93 -0.84
N ASN A 48 11.62 -3.29 -0.61
CA ASN A 48 11.28 -2.00 -1.23
C ASN A 48 11.86 -0.82 -0.44
N THR A 49 13.19 -0.71 -0.47
CA THR A 49 14.00 0.23 0.32
C THR A 49 14.47 1.46 -0.46
N GLY A 50 14.18 1.54 -1.76
CA GLY A 50 14.54 2.70 -2.58
C GLY A 50 16.00 2.75 -3.04
N ASP A 51 16.68 1.61 -3.10
CA ASP A 51 18.13 1.55 -3.38
C ASP A 51 18.51 2.22 -4.71
N GLY A 52 17.74 1.98 -5.78
CA GLY A 52 17.97 2.61 -7.09
C GLY A 52 17.76 4.12 -7.08
N LEU A 53 16.77 4.61 -6.33
CA LEU A 53 16.54 6.05 -6.13
C LEU A 53 17.73 6.68 -5.41
N GLY A 54 18.21 6.02 -4.35
CA GLY A 54 19.39 6.45 -3.61
C GLY A 54 20.66 6.43 -4.47
N MET A 55 20.83 5.43 -5.34
CA MET A 55 21.95 5.37 -6.29
C MET A 55 21.91 6.54 -7.27
N ALA A 56 20.75 6.85 -7.85
CA ALA A 56 20.58 7.96 -8.75
C ALA A 56 20.89 9.31 -8.06
N ALA A 57 20.31 9.54 -6.88
CA ALA A 57 20.55 10.76 -6.10
C ALA A 57 22.04 10.95 -5.75
N ARG A 58 22.73 9.89 -5.30
CA ARG A 58 24.19 9.94 -5.03
C ARG A 58 25.03 10.22 -6.27
N ALA A 59 24.53 9.87 -7.47
CA ALA A 59 25.16 10.17 -8.75
C ALA A 59 24.83 11.57 -9.29
N GLY A 60 24.13 12.41 -8.51
CA GLY A 60 23.70 13.75 -8.90
C GLY A 60 22.58 13.76 -9.94
N ILE A 61 21.84 12.66 -10.08
CA ILE A 61 20.64 12.60 -10.93
C ILE A 61 19.46 13.08 -10.09
N PRO A 62 18.66 14.05 -10.58
CA PRO A 62 17.51 14.53 -9.83
C PRO A 62 16.46 13.43 -9.66
N LEU A 63 15.68 13.53 -8.59
CA LEU A 63 14.46 12.77 -8.40
C LEU A 63 13.27 13.72 -8.59
N GLN A 64 12.13 13.20 -9.04
CA GLN A 64 10.92 13.98 -9.31
C GLN A 64 9.77 13.46 -8.44
N ASP A 65 8.93 14.37 -7.95
CA ASP A 65 7.65 14.07 -7.28
C ASP A 65 7.77 13.14 -6.06
N MET A 66 8.92 13.17 -5.37
CA MET A 66 9.26 12.27 -4.25
C MET A 66 8.36 12.45 -3.01
N GLU A 67 7.67 13.59 -2.92
CA GLU A 67 6.67 13.91 -1.90
C GLU A 67 5.32 13.22 -2.15
N PHE A 68 5.07 12.73 -3.37
CA PHE A 68 3.80 12.10 -3.74
C PHE A 68 3.81 10.62 -3.38
N TRP A 69 3.13 10.31 -2.28
CA TRP A 69 2.95 8.99 -1.72
C TRP A 69 1.48 8.58 -1.73
N GLN A 70 1.16 7.40 -2.29
CA GLN A 70 -0.21 6.89 -2.32
C GLN A 70 -0.42 5.90 -1.17
N PHE A 71 -1.43 6.20 -0.37
CA PHE A 71 -1.95 5.32 0.66
C PHE A 71 -3.09 4.51 0.07
N HIS A 72 -3.06 3.20 0.31
CA HIS A 72 -4.18 2.31 0.00
C HIS A 72 -5.13 2.28 1.20
N PRO A 73 -6.45 2.43 1.00
CA PRO A 73 -7.39 2.57 2.11
C PRO A 73 -7.47 1.30 2.98
N THR A 74 -7.42 0.12 2.37
CA THR A 74 -7.72 -1.16 3.04
C THR A 74 -6.48 -2.01 3.33
N GLY A 75 -5.47 -1.44 4.01
CA GLY A 75 -4.40 -2.25 4.61
C GLY A 75 -4.87 -2.85 5.93
N VAL A 76 -4.61 -4.15 6.17
CA VAL A 76 -5.00 -4.83 7.42
C VAL A 76 -4.35 -4.12 8.61
N ALA A 77 -5.15 -3.66 9.57
CA ALA A 77 -4.64 -2.95 10.73
C ALA A 77 -3.63 -3.80 11.52
N GLY A 78 -2.53 -3.20 11.95
CA GLY A 78 -1.43 -3.88 12.65
C GLY A 78 -0.48 -4.66 11.73
N ALA A 79 -0.98 -5.40 10.74
CA ALA A 79 -0.16 -6.21 9.84
C ALA A 79 0.35 -5.46 8.59
N GLY A 80 -0.41 -4.49 8.09
CA GLY A 80 -0.11 -3.73 6.87
C GLY A 80 -0.29 -4.49 5.56
N VAL A 81 -0.78 -5.74 5.60
CA VAL A 81 -1.03 -6.55 4.39
C VAL A 81 -2.17 -5.93 3.58
N LEU A 82 -2.00 -5.87 2.26
CA LEU A 82 -2.98 -5.30 1.35
C LEU A 82 -4.23 -6.20 1.26
N LEU A 83 -5.42 -5.64 1.47
CA LEU A 83 -6.66 -6.18 0.93
C LEU A 83 -6.94 -5.52 -0.42
N THR A 84 -7.18 -6.33 -1.45
CA THR A 84 -7.41 -5.84 -2.81
C THR A 84 -8.56 -4.83 -2.87
N GLU A 85 -8.42 -3.82 -3.73
CA GLU A 85 -9.52 -2.91 -4.08
C GLU A 85 -10.74 -3.66 -4.64
N GLY A 86 -10.53 -4.86 -5.19
CA GLY A 86 -11.60 -5.78 -5.58
C GLY A 86 -12.61 -6.04 -4.46
N CYS A 87 -12.24 -5.94 -3.17
CA CYS A 87 -13.20 -6.04 -2.07
C CYS A 87 -14.30 -4.98 -2.20
N ARG A 88 -13.93 -3.71 -2.40
CA ARG A 88 -14.89 -2.60 -2.55
C ARG A 88 -15.65 -2.72 -3.88
N GLY A 89 -14.98 -3.16 -4.94
CA GLY A 89 -15.60 -3.46 -6.24
C GLY A 89 -16.68 -4.54 -6.18
N GLU A 90 -16.52 -5.54 -5.31
CA GLU A 90 -17.50 -6.59 -5.06
C GLU A 90 -18.57 -6.18 -4.03
N GLY A 91 -18.52 -4.95 -3.50
CA GLY A 91 -19.55 -4.39 -2.62
C GLY A 91 -19.17 -4.31 -1.14
N ALA A 92 -17.92 -4.53 -0.75
CA ALA A 92 -17.50 -4.34 0.64
C ALA A 92 -17.69 -2.88 1.10
N ILE A 93 -18.16 -2.72 2.33
CA ILE A 93 -18.59 -1.43 2.91
C ILE A 93 -17.65 -1.04 4.04
N LEU A 94 -17.17 0.21 4.05
CA LEU A 94 -16.43 0.75 5.17
C LEU A 94 -17.38 1.24 6.26
N ARG A 95 -17.19 0.73 7.49
CA ARG A 95 -18.00 1.05 8.67
C ARG A 95 -17.16 1.61 9.80
N ASN A 96 -17.64 2.68 10.42
CA ASN A 96 -17.03 3.25 11.62
C ASN A 96 -17.50 2.52 12.89
N LYS A 97 -17.09 2.98 14.08
CA LYS A 97 -17.41 2.31 15.36
C LYS A 97 -18.91 2.25 15.67
N ASP A 98 -19.69 3.17 15.10
CA ASP A 98 -21.13 3.27 15.28
C ASP A 98 -21.89 2.40 14.26
N GLY A 99 -21.16 1.70 13.37
CA GLY A 99 -21.71 0.86 12.30
C GLY A 99 -22.15 1.64 11.06
N GLU A 100 -21.94 2.96 11.03
CA GLU A 100 -22.32 3.84 9.92
C GLU A 100 -21.51 3.48 8.66
N PRO A 101 -22.17 3.28 7.49
CA PRO A 101 -21.49 3.22 6.20
C PRO A 101 -21.04 4.63 5.78
N PHE A 102 -20.07 5.19 6.50
CA PHE A 102 -19.76 6.63 6.50
C PHE A 102 -19.37 7.18 5.12
N MET A 103 -18.91 6.35 4.18
CA MET A 103 -18.62 6.79 2.82
C MET A 103 -19.85 7.32 2.08
N GLU A 104 -21.07 6.94 2.48
CA GLU A 104 -22.31 7.54 1.95
C GLU A 104 -22.43 9.04 2.27
N ARG A 105 -21.83 9.49 3.38
CA ARG A 105 -21.77 10.90 3.77
C ARG A 105 -20.69 11.67 3.02
N TYR A 106 -19.51 11.07 2.82
CA TYR A 106 -18.39 11.73 2.15
C TYR A 106 -18.49 11.73 0.62
N ALA A 107 -18.98 10.64 0.03
CA ALA A 107 -19.16 10.47 -1.40
C ALA A 107 -20.55 9.89 -1.70
N PRO A 108 -21.63 10.69 -1.65
CA PRO A 108 -23.00 10.18 -1.78
C PRO A 108 -23.26 9.35 -3.04
N THR A 109 -22.58 9.67 -4.15
CA THR A 109 -22.72 8.96 -5.43
C THR A 109 -21.83 7.73 -5.52
N LEU A 110 -20.54 7.86 -5.20
CA LEU A 110 -19.55 6.80 -5.42
C LEU A 110 -19.40 5.86 -4.21
N LYS A 111 -19.72 6.34 -3.01
CA LYS A 111 -19.57 5.63 -1.74
C LYS A 111 -18.15 5.06 -1.61
N ASP A 112 -18.02 3.78 -1.26
CA ASP A 112 -16.76 3.07 -1.14
C ASP A 112 -15.98 2.95 -2.46
N LEU A 113 -16.59 3.23 -3.62
CA LEU A 113 -15.92 3.25 -4.93
C LEU A 113 -15.29 4.61 -5.27
N ALA A 114 -15.30 5.57 -4.34
CA ALA A 114 -14.58 6.83 -4.52
C ALA A 114 -13.06 6.61 -4.71
N PRO A 115 -12.33 7.58 -5.31
CA PRO A 115 -10.88 7.50 -5.48
C PRO A 115 -10.13 7.17 -4.18
N ARG A 116 -9.04 6.41 -4.30
CA ARG A 116 -8.27 5.89 -3.14
C ARG A 116 -7.82 6.98 -2.17
N ASP A 117 -7.39 8.12 -2.68
CA ASP A 117 -6.96 9.26 -1.88
C ASP A 117 -8.13 9.83 -1.07
N PHE A 118 -9.30 9.93 -1.69
CA PHE A 118 -10.51 10.43 -1.05
C PHE A 118 -11.03 9.48 0.03
N VAL A 119 -11.07 8.17 -0.26
CA VAL A 119 -11.44 7.14 0.73
C VAL A 119 -10.46 7.14 1.91
N SER A 120 -9.15 7.17 1.63
CA SER A 120 -8.12 7.16 2.68
C SER A 120 -8.21 8.39 3.59
N ARG A 121 -8.45 9.58 3.01
CA ARG A 121 -8.66 10.82 3.78
C ARG A 121 -9.95 10.76 4.62
N SER A 122 -11.02 10.21 4.08
CA SER A 122 -12.29 10.05 4.80
C SER A 122 -12.14 9.10 5.99
N MET A 123 -11.44 7.97 5.81
CA MET A 123 -11.12 7.05 6.90
C MET A 123 -10.28 7.70 8.00
N ASP A 124 -9.24 8.44 7.63
CA ASP A 124 -8.40 9.18 8.58
C ASP A 124 -9.20 10.24 9.34
N GLN A 125 -10.14 10.92 8.67
CA GLN A 125 -11.04 11.88 9.30
C GLN A 125 -11.98 11.21 10.32
N GLU A 126 -12.57 10.06 9.99
CA GLU A 126 -13.39 9.28 10.93
C GLU A 126 -12.61 8.91 12.20
N ILE A 127 -11.37 8.43 12.04
CA ILE A 127 -10.50 8.07 13.15
C ILE A 127 -10.19 9.30 14.01
N LYS A 128 -9.77 10.40 13.41
CA LYS A 128 -9.40 11.65 14.11
C LYS A 128 -10.56 12.30 14.84
N GLU A 129 -11.78 12.17 14.32
CA GLU A 129 -13.00 12.65 14.99
C GLU A 129 -13.56 11.66 16.02
N GLY A 130 -12.78 10.63 16.38
CA GLY A 130 -13.11 9.68 17.45
C GLY A 130 -14.15 8.64 17.06
N ARG A 131 -14.42 8.45 15.75
CA ARG A 131 -15.31 7.40 15.22
C ARG A 131 -14.57 6.15 14.75
N GLY A 132 -13.25 6.08 14.96
CA GLY A 132 -12.50 4.85 14.74
C GLY A 132 -12.93 3.69 15.63
N CYS A 133 -12.77 2.47 15.14
CA CYS A 133 -13.16 1.20 15.74
C CYS A 133 -12.09 0.65 16.70
N GLY A 134 -12.51 -0.33 17.51
CA GLY A 134 -11.64 -1.06 18.43
C GLY A 134 -11.33 -0.30 19.74
N PRO A 135 -10.60 -0.92 20.67
CA PRO A 135 -10.35 -0.35 22.00
C PRO A 135 -9.59 0.98 21.98
N LYS A 136 -8.81 1.22 20.92
CA LYS A 136 -8.02 2.44 20.73
C LYS A 136 -8.64 3.44 19.75
N GLY A 137 -9.71 3.04 19.05
CA GLY A 137 -10.33 3.88 18.02
C GLY A 137 -9.41 4.21 16.85
N ASP A 138 -8.50 3.32 16.46
CA ASP A 138 -7.37 3.58 15.55
C ASP A 138 -7.48 2.90 14.18
N TYR A 139 -8.61 2.28 13.86
CA TYR A 139 -8.89 1.67 12.55
C TYR A 139 -10.36 1.79 12.15
N ILE A 140 -10.71 1.33 10.94
CA ILE A 140 -12.06 1.22 10.40
C ILE A 140 -12.36 -0.24 10.08
N LEU A 141 -13.64 -0.64 10.01
CA LEU A 141 -14.04 -1.98 9.61
C LEU A 141 -14.39 -2.03 8.12
N LEU A 142 -13.84 -3.00 7.40
CA LEU A 142 -14.27 -3.36 6.05
C LEU A 142 -15.22 -4.56 6.15
N ASP A 143 -16.50 -4.31 5.92
CA ASP A 143 -17.57 -5.30 6.03
C ASP A 143 -17.94 -5.87 4.66
N MET A 144 -17.74 -7.18 4.51
CA MET A 144 -18.12 -7.95 3.32
C MET A 144 -19.05 -9.12 3.67
N THR A 145 -19.53 -9.19 4.91
CA THR A 145 -20.33 -10.32 5.42
C THR A 145 -21.62 -10.53 4.61
N HIS A 146 -22.23 -9.43 4.15
CA HIS A 146 -23.44 -9.43 3.33
C HIS A 146 -23.26 -10.01 1.92
N LEU A 147 -22.02 -10.17 1.42
CA LEU A 147 -21.76 -10.78 0.11
C LEU A 147 -22.02 -12.29 0.09
N GLY A 148 -22.01 -12.92 1.27
CA GLY A 148 -22.17 -14.36 1.45
C GLY A 148 -20.87 -15.13 1.21
N ALA A 149 -20.74 -16.27 1.91
CA ALA A 149 -19.53 -17.09 1.89
C ALA A 149 -19.17 -17.59 0.47
N ASP A 150 -20.17 -18.02 -0.32
CA ASP A 150 -19.94 -18.53 -1.67
C ASP A 150 -19.32 -17.47 -2.59
N THR A 151 -19.81 -16.23 -2.53
CA THR A 151 -19.26 -15.10 -3.30
C THR A 151 -17.83 -14.81 -2.87
N ILE A 152 -17.58 -14.73 -1.56
CA ILE A 152 -16.24 -14.47 -1.01
C ILE A 152 -15.25 -15.56 -1.43
N MET A 153 -15.61 -16.83 -1.30
CA MET A 153 -14.72 -17.94 -1.66
C MET A 153 -14.47 -18.02 -3.17
N LYS A 154 -15.45 -17.62 -3.99
CA LYS A 154 -15.32 -17.63 -5.45
C LYS A 154 -14.52 -16.45 -5.98
N ARG A 155 -14.72 -15.24 -5.43
CA ARG A 155 -14.19 -13.99 -6.00
C ARG A 155 -13.08 -13.35 -5.20
N LEU A 156 -13.04 -13.58 -3.89
CA LEU A 156 -12.07 -13.02 -2.95
C LEU A 156 -11.32 -14.09 -2.15
N PRO A 157 -10.89 -15.24 -2.74
CA PRO A 157 -10.28 -16.33 -1.99
C PRO A 157 -8.98 -15.92 -1.28
N SER A 158 -8.17 -15.06 -1.90
CA SER A 158 -6.94 -14.54 -1.29
C SER A 158 -7.22 -13.62 -0.09
N VAL A 159 -8.31 -12.86 -0.13
CA VAL A 159 -8.74 -11.96 0.95
C VAL A 159 -9.19 -12.77 2.16
N PHE A 160 -9.91 -13.88 1.91
CA PHE A 160 -10.30 -14.81 2.96
C PHE A 160 -9.10 -15.40 3.71
N GLU A 161 -8.10 -15.85 2.96
CA GLU A 161 -6.84 -16.34 3.53
C GLU A 161 -6.09 -15.25 4.31
N ILE A 162 -6.09 -14.01 3.81
CA ILE A 162 -5.45 -12.88 4.50
C ILE A 162 -6.17 -12.57 5.81
N GLY A 163 -7.50 -12.53 5.81
CA GLY A 163 -8.30 -12.30 7.02
C GLY A 163 -7.99 -13.32 8.11
N LYS A 164 -7.94 -14.60 7.75
CA LYS A 164 -7.57 -15.66 8.70
C LYS A 164 -6.14 -15.55 9.20
N LYS A 165 -5.17 -15.35 8.30
CA LYS A 165 -3.73 -15.40 8.66
C LYS A 165 -3.22 -14.16 9.37
N PHE A 166 -3.71 -12.99 8.99
CA PHE A 166 -3.12 -11.71 9.42
C PHE A 166 -4.05 -10.88 10.32
N ALA A 167 -5.36 -11.15 10.31
CA ALA A 167 -6.31 -10.47 11.18
C ALA A 167 -7.01 -11.42 12.19
N ASN A 168 -6.81 -12.73 12.07
CA ASN A 168 -7.55 -13.76 12.83
C ASN A 168 -9.08 -13.57 12.73
N VAL A 169 -9.56 -13.23 11.53
CA VAL A 169 -10.95 -12.89 11.24
C VAL A 169 -11.50 -13.80 10.14
N ASP A 170 -12.71 -14.33 10.35
CA ASP A 170 -13.49 -14.97 9.30
C ASP A 170 -14.34 -13.91 8.58
N ILE A 171 -13.84 -13.40 7.45
CA ILE A 171 -14.49 -12.33 6.68
C ILE A 171 -15.89 -12.67 6.16
N THR A 172 -16.29 -13.95 6.22
CA THR A 172 -17.65 -14.39 5.88
C THR A 172 -18.66 -14.15 7.02
N LYS A 173 -18.16 -13.87 8.23
CA LYS A 173 -18.96 -13.74 9.45
C LYS A 173 -18.77 -12.42 10.17
N GLU A 174 -17.58 -11.84 10.08
CA GLU A 174 -17.26 -10.59 10.77
C GLU A 174 -16.42 -9.63 9.89
N PRO A 175 -16.54 -8.30 10.08
CA PRO A 175 -15.75 -7.33 9.34
C PRO A 175 -14.25 -7.39 9.69
N ILE A 176 -13.39 -7.05 8.72
CA ILE A 176 -11.93 -7.04 8.89
C ILE A 176 -11.41 -5.63 9.25
N PRO A 177 -10.53 -5.48 10.25
CA PRO A 177 -9.98 -4.18 10.61
C PRO A 177 -8.97 -3.67 9.57
N VAL A 178 -9.18 -2.44 9.11
CA VAL A 178 -8.39 -1.79 8.06
C VAL A 178 -8.01 -0.36 8.41
N VAL A 179 -6.87 0.09 7.88
CA VAL A 179 -6.37 1.46 8.04
C VAL A 179 -5.63 1.90 6.77
N PRO A 180 -5.70 3.18 6.38
CA PRO A 180 -4.90 3.70 5.28
C PRO A 180 -3.42 3.38 5.49
N THR A 181 -2.81 2.69 4.52
CA THR A 181 -1.45 2.17 4.60
C THR A 181 -0.67 2.56 3.36
N ILE A 182 0.57 3.02 3.52
CA ILE A 182 1.43 3.37 2.38
C ILE A 182 1.57 2.18 1.43
N HIS A 183 1.39 2.45 0.14
CA HIS A 183 1.31 1.41 -0.87
C HIS A 183 2.23 1.67 -2.05
N TYR A 184 2.20 2.89 -2.59
CA TYR A 184 2.91 3.22 -3.82
C TYR A 184 3.62 4.56 -3.72
N GLN A 185 4.80 4.64 -4.34
CA GLN A 185 5.57 5.87 -4.50
C GLN A 185 5.37 6.35 -5.93
N MET A 186 4.77 7.54 -6.10
CA MET A 186 4.56 8.10 -7.44
C MET A 186 5.85 8.68 -7.99
N GLY A 187 6.60 9.39 -7.14
CA GLY A 187 7.87 9.96 -7.50
C GLY A 187 8.95 8.91 -7.79
N GLY A 188 9.99 9.33 -8.52
CA GLY A 188 11.07 8.45 -8.91
C GLY A 188 12.18 9.16 -9.67
N ILE A 189 12.94 8.37 -10.44
CA ILE A 189 13.93 8.91 -11.38
C ILE A 189 13.15 9.43 -12.60
N PRO A 190 13.24 10.73 -12.95
CA PRO A 190 12.59 11.27 -14.14
C PRO A 190 13.26 10.72 -15.40
N THR A 191 12.45 10.51 -16.45
CA THR A 191 12.88 9.95 -17.74
C THR A 191 12.41 10.81 -18.90
#